data_AF-A0A2E0BJJ6-F1
#
_entry.id   AF-A0A2E0BJJ6-F1
#
_cell.length_a   1.000
_cell.length_b   1.000
_cell.length_c   1.000
_cell.angle_alpha   90.00
_cell.angle_beta   90.00
_cell.angle_gamma   90.00
#
_symmetry.space_group_name_H-M   'P 1'
#
loop_
_entity.id
_entity.type
_entity.pdbx_description
1 polymer ?
#
loop_
_entity_poly.entity_id
_entity_poly.type
_entity_poly.pdbx_seq_one_letter_code
_entity_poly.pdbx_strand_id
1 'polypeptide(L)'
;MHLKCLGFHKGNKNGVSVVAQQLFLSIFLLTALASCTKNLQIASTPELLDAEHRDLDVLEKAYQGVGGKQALSALEGLYIEDSRDRYLMGQGPEPGVGLFRGITSEAKVSYDLFNEDFRLEFVHANHYRIERNVTELIKDDAAYLMGWDDFYQEKPPGVNKPMKSDRLAVSLKTEKLLNPHLILKEVIADPSLVLTDSTEPTMFGARLTEDEVYPVSFSRDRASGKRVIITNEKWLDNWSSTKFFEESILEYEIDSTWLERWQRSTDGNAAEYERVVIKNDVYPISLIIDPISGHISQLNTVEYDVVLGDVPVEVFYFDWKQFGDLFFPTHIRMSVAGIPALEVTRSNIEVNKSFNSATFEPPEQVVYQHDEELAFRGARVSQIVQSLAHAGSPEKALGRPHIEANEIEPGVFLLDATPSDVIYVLVVEQTNGVVVIEPGFFDLKGEAIIDWISENIPDKPITHIIATHAHMDHGGGVRPYVAAGAKLIVHENAKEFFEKVLSRPASKILPDALDRNPRQGEVLVVSADEPLEISDEIRPVVVYPVENGHTTDMVMIMVANEKVLYSGDLYVGALARYAPAARRISPAKQPTSTIELYDAIQLYQLDVETLVGSHSKNVVKYEEFEQFMGK
;
A
#
# COMPACT_ATOMS: atom_id res chain seq x y z
N MET A 1 -36.70 -15.77 54.69
CA MET A 1 -37.96 -16.46 54.32
C MET A 1 -37.60 -17.44 53.21
N HIS A 2 -37.95 -18.73 53.41
CA HIS A 2 -37.53 -19.99 52.74
C HIS A 2 -37.08 -19.91 51.26
N LEU A 3 -36.03 -20.56 50.72
CA LEU A 3 -35.16 -21.72 51.03
C LEU A 3 -35.83 -23.09 51.14
N LYS A 4 -35.64 -23.95 50.11
CA LYS A 4 -35.60 -25.45 50.08
C LYS A 4 -35.78 -25.93 48.63
N CYS A 5 -35.24 -27.04 48.09
CA CYS A 5 -34.18 -28.00 48.41
C CYS A 5 -34.34 -29.20 47.43
N LEU A 6 -33.21 -29.82 47.01
CA LEU A 6 -32.98 -31.27 46.72
C LEU A 6 -33.74 -31.93 45.53
N GLY A 7 -33.18 -32.88 44.75
CA GLY A 7 -31.88 -33.57 44.77
C GLY A 7 -31.79 -34.73 43.73
N PHE A 8 -30.55 -35.01 43.30
CA PHE A 8 -29.88 -36.27 42.88
C PHE A 8 -30.63 -37.55 42.41
N HIS A 9 -30.15 -38.15 41.29
CA HIS A 9 -29.51 -39.50 41.13
C HIS A 9 -29.18 -39.72 39.62
N LYS A 10 -27.96 -39.93 39.09
CA LYS A 10 -26.86 -40.92 39.23
C LYS A 10 -27.17 -42.35 38.75
N GLY A 11 -26.38 -42.87 37.79
CA GLY A 11 -26.23 -44.30 37.44
C GLY A 11 -26.34 -44.60 35.93
N ASN A 12 -25.31 -44.46 35.08
CA ASN A 12 -24.08 -45.24 34.90
C ASN A 12 -24.24 -46.57 34.13
N LYS A 13 -23.52 -46.62 32.98
CA LYS A 13 -22.73 -47.74 32.42
C LYS A 13 -23.36 -48.90 31.62
N ASN A 14 -22.67 -49.13 30.50
CA ASN A 14 -22.41 -50.35 29.69
C ASN A 14 -23.06 -50.24 28.30
N GLY A 15 -22.35 -50.25 27.17
CA GLY A 15 -21.04 -50.82 26.84
C GLY A 15 -21.23 -52.01 25.88
N VAL A 16 -20.40 -52.07 24.83
CA VAL A 16 -20.20 -53.17 23.85
C VAL A 16 -21.12 -53.05 22.60
N SER A 17 -20.64 -52.64 21.40
CA SER A 17 -19.68 -53.27 20.44
C SER A 17 -20.29 -54.51 19.75
N VAL A 18 -20.21 -54.86 18.46
CA VAL A 18 -19.54 -54.40 17.21
C VAL A 18 -20.15 -55.30 16.08
N VAL A 19 -19.78 -55.03 14.82
CA VAL A 19 -19.78 -55.94 13.63
C VAL A 19 -21.04 -55.88 12.74
N ALA A 20 -20.98 -55.11 11.64
CA ALA A 20 -20.66 -55.52 10.25
C ALA A 20 -21.90 -56.07 9.50
N GLN A 21 -22.03 -56.04 8.17
CA GLN A 21 -21.07 -56.13 7.08
C GLN A 21 -21.86 -55.86 5.77
N GLN A 22 -21.23 -55.20 4.79
CA GLN A 22 -21.16 -55.55 3.34
C GLN A 22 -22.44 -55.95 2.55
N LEU A 23 -22.63 -55.73 1.25
CA LEU A 23 -21.99 -55.08 0.09
C LEU A 23 -22.82 -55.56 -1.15
N PHE A 24 -22.47 -55.10 -2.36
CA PHE A 24 -22.85 -55.60 -3.71
C PHE A 24 -24.00 -54.87 -4.45
N LEU A 25 -23.70 -54.07 -5.51
CA LEU A 25 -23.45 -54.43 -6.95
C LEU A 25 -24.75 -54.85 -7.66
N SER A 26 -25.09 -54.53 -8.90
CA SER A 26 -24.52 -53.73 -10.00
C SER A 26 -25.44 -53.88 -11.24
N ILE A 27 -25.37 -52.92 -12.19
CA ILE A 27 -25.29 -53.12 -13.67
C ILE A 27 -26.55 -53.15 -14.61
N PHE A 28 -26.50 -52.18 -15.58
CA PHE A 28 -26.95 -52.10 -17.01
C PHE A 28 -28.43 -52.31 -17.43
N LEU A 29 -29.03 -51.72 -18.50
CA LEU A 29 -28.58 -51.07 -19.76
C LEU A 29 -29.72 -50.19 -20.37
N LEU A 30 -29.35 -49.29 -21.31
CA LEU A 30 -30.11 -48.33 -22.13
C LEU A 30 -31.37 -48.85 -22.90
N THR A 31 -32.37 -47.97 -23.11
CA THR A 31 -32.69 -47.28 -24.40
C THR A 31 -34.05 -46.57 -24.36
N ALA A 32 -34.10 -45.28 -24.75
CA ALA A 32 -35.05 -44.69 -25.71
C ALA A 32 -35.09 -43.14 -25.60
N LEU A 33 -34.63 -42.48 -26.66
CA LEU A 33 -34.79 -41.05 -26.94
C LEU A 33 -36.25 -40.74 -27.31
N ALA A 34 -36.86 -39.75 -26.64
CA ALA A 34 -37.88 -38.88 -27.25
C ALA A 34 -38.16 -37.66 -26.34
N SER A 35 -37.80 -36.48 -26.85
CA SER A 35 -38.40 -35.16 -26.63
C SER A 35 -38.93 -34.81 -25.22
N CYS A 36 -38.19 -33.98 -24.50
CA CYS A 36 -38.82 -33.04 -23.56
C CYS A 36 -37.94 -31.80 -23.42
N THR A 37 -38.29 -30.74 -24.14
CA THR A 37 -37.91 -29.36 -23.80
C THR A 37 -38.48 -29.05 -22.41
N LYS A 38 -37.69 -29.23 -21.36
CA LYS A 38 -37.99 -28.64 -20.05
C LYS A 38 -37.42 -27.23 -20.05
N ASN A 39 -38.31 -26.26 -20.19
CA ASN A 39 -38.11 -24.94 -19.63
C ASN A 39 -37.69 -25.12 -18.16
N LEU A 40 -36.43 -24.81 -17.83
CA LEU A 40 -36.09 -24.44 -16.47
C LEU A 40 -36.69 -23.04 -16.26
N GLN A 41 -37.95 -22.98 -15.83
CA GLN A 41 -38.40 -21.86 -15.02
C GLN A 41 -37.75 -22.05 -13.66
N ILE A 42 -36.67 -21.31 -13.43
CA ILE A 42 -36.21 -21.00 -12.08
C ILE A 42 -37.38 -20.25 -11.45
N ALA A 43 -38.12 -20.91 -10.56
CA ALA A 43 -39.13 -20.24 -9.76
C ALA A 43 -38.38 -19.38 -8.74
N SER A 44 -38.22 -18.09 -9.05
CA SER A 44 -37.78 -17.10 -8.07
C SER A 44 -38.83 -17.02 -6.96
N THR A 45 -38.37 -17.09 -5.71
CA THR A 45 -39.25 -16.93 -4.56
C THR A 45 -39.73 -15.46 -4.48
N PRO A 46 -40.90 -15.17 -3.88
CA PRO A 46 -41.41 -13.80 -3.75
C PRO A 46 -40.41 -12.84 -3.08
N GLU A 47 -39.65 -13.32 -2.10
CA GLU A 47 -38.61 -12.53 -1.41
C GLU A 47 -37.44 -12.13 -2.33
N LEU A 48 -37.05 -12.99 -3.29
CA LEU A 48 -36.00 -12.68 -4.27
C LEU A 48 -36.48 -11.65 -5.29
N LEU A 49 -37.74 -11.77 -5.74
CA LEU A 49 -38.36 -10.81 -6.66
C LEU A 49 -38.54 -9.43 -6.01
N ASP A 50 -38.88 -9.38 -4.72
CA ASP A 50 -39.03 -8.14 -3.96
C ASP A 50 -37.67 -7.45 -3.71
N ALA A 51 -36.59 -8.21 -3.47
CA ALA A 51 -35.23 -7.67 -3.34
C ALA A 51 -34.71 -7.09 -4.65
N GLU A 52 -34.86 -7.83 -5.77
CA GLU A 52 -34.49 -7.38 -7.10
C GLU A 52 -35.28 -6.12 -7.51
N HIS A 53 -36.58 -6.04 -7.21
CA HIS A 53 -37.37 -4.82 -7.42
C HIS A 53 -36.91 -3.64 -6.56
N ARG A 54 -36.49 -3.90 -5.31
CA ARG A 54 -36.00 -2.86 -4.42
C ARG A 54 -34.67 -2.27 -4.92
N ASP A 55 -33.71 -3.09 -5.30
CA ASP A 55 -32.41 -2.62 -5.80
C ASP A 55 -32.56 -1.79 -7.08
N LEU A 56 -33.50 -2.17 -7.95
CA LEU A 56 -33.85 -1.41 -9.15
C LEU A 56 -34.46 -0.03 -8.80
N ASP A 57 -35.31 0.05 -7.77
CA ASP A 57 -35.87 1.34 -7.30
C ASP A 57 -34.79 2.26 -6.71
N VAL A 58 -33.88 1.70 -5.91
CA VAL A 58 -32.74 2.43 -5.33
C VAL A 58 -31.80 2.95 -6.44
N LEU A 59 -31.51 2.11 -7.44
CA LEU A 59 -30.67 2.49 -8.57
C LEU A 59 -31.30 3.60 -9.41
N GLU A 60 -32.62 3.56 -9.64
CA GLU A 60 -33.31 4.65 -10.32
C GLU A 60 -33.26 5.95 -9.51
N LYS A 61 -33.34 5.92 -8.17
CA LYS A 61 -33.10 7.11 -7.33
C LYS A 61 -31.68 7.64 -7.51
N ALA A 62 -30.66 6.78 -7.55
CA ALA A 62 -29.29 7.20 -7.82
C ALA A 62 -29.15 7.88 -9.18
N TYR A 63 -29.78 7.34 -10.22
CA TYR A 63 -29.83 7.99 -11.53
C TYR A 63 -30.47 9.37 -11.45
N GLN A 64 -31.61 9.52 -10.76
CA GLN A 64 -32.24 10.83 -10.59
C GLN A 64 -31.36 11.81 -9.82
N GLY A 65 -30.69 11.35 -8.76
CA GLY A 65 -29.79 12.17 -7.95
C GLY A 65 -28.62 12.75 -8.75
N VAL A 66 -28.11 12.03 -9.74
CA VAL A 66 -27.04 12.56 -10.61
C VAL A 66 -27.54 13.39 -11.80
N GLY A 67 -28.85 13.58 -11.98
CA GLY A 67 -29.44 14.35 -13.09
C GLY A 67 -30.28 13.53 -14.08
N GLY A 68 -30.48 12.25 -13.81
CA GLY A 68 -31.33 11.33 -14.58
C GLY A 68 -30.56 10.43 -15.54
N LYS A 69 -31.12 9.23 -15.78
CA LYS A 69 -30.54 8.20 -16.66
C LYS A 69 -30.28 8.70 -18.09
N GLN A 70 -31.16 9.55 -18.62
CA GLN A 70 -31.03 10.11 -19.97
C GLN A 70 -29.83 11.07 -20.05
N ALA A 71 -29.70 12.00 -19.11
CA ALA A 71 -28.57 12.95 -19.07
C ALA A 71 -27.25 12.21 -18.89
N LEU A 72 -27.21 11.20 -18.00
CA LEU A 72 -26.02 10.40 -17.76
C LEU A 72 -25.62 9.55 -18.99
N SER A 73 -26.60 8.96 -19.67
CA SER A 73 -26.35 8.21 -20.91
C SER A 73 -25.78 9.11 -22.01
N ALA A 74 -26.28 10.35 -22.08
CA ALA A 74 -25.84 11.37 -23.04
C ALA A 74 -24.53 12.08 -22.65
N LEU A 75 -23.91 11.74 -21.51
CA LEU A 75 -22.62 12.29 -21.13
C LEU A 75 -21.52 11.69 -22.01
N GLU A 76 -20.96 12.51 -22.90
CA GLU A 76 -19.93 12.11 -23.87
C GLU A 76 -18.56 12.77 -23.59
N GLY A 77 -18.54 13.89 -22.87
CA GLY A 77 -17.29 14.58 -22.50
C GLY A 77 -17.35 15.12 -21.08
N LEU A 78 -16.25 15.06 -20.35
CA LEU A 78 -16.16 15.59 -18.98
C LEU A 78 -14.80 16.25 -18.75
N TYR A 79 -14.82 17.49 -18.26
CA TYR A 79 -13.61 18.19 -17.82
C TYR A 79 -13.76 18.61 -16.37
N ILE A 80 -12.73 18.33 -15.56
CA ILE A 80 -12.70 18.64 -14.12
C ILE A 80 -11.39 19.36 -13.81
N GLU A 81 -11.46 20.44 -13.04
CA GLU A 81 -10.31 21.02 -12.35
C GLU A 81 -10.50 20.80 -10.85
N ASP A 82 -9.50 20.22 -10.19
CA ASP A 82 -9.55 19.93 -8.77
C ASP A 82 -8.19 20.06 -8.07
N SER A 83 -8.23 20.22 -6.75
CA SER A 83 -7.06 20.14 -5.89
C SER A 83 -7.13 18.90 -5.01
N ARG A 84 -5.98 18.26 -4.76
CA ARG A 84 -5.86 16.94 -4.14
C ARG A 84 -4.86 16.96 -2.99
N ASP A 85 -5.32 16.61 -1.79
CA ASP A 85 -4.50 16.41 -0.60
C ASP A 85 -4.40 14.92 -0.28
N ARG A 86 -3.19 14.34 -0.38
CA ARG A 86 -2.97 12.91 -0.11
C ARG A 86 -2.34 12.67 1.26
N TYR A 87 -2.59 11.48 1.79
CA TYR A 87 -2.10 11.06 3.09
C TYR A 87 -1.40 9.69 2.97
N LEU A 88 -0.28 9.53 3.68
CA LEU A 88 0.55 8.33 3.70
C LEU A 88 0.82 7.92 5.15
N MET A 89 0.62 6.63 5.46
CA MET A 89 0.77 6.08 6.81
C MET A 89 2.17 5.49 7.04
N GLY A 90 2.58 5.39 8.32
CA GLY A 90 3.71 4.58 8.75
C GLY A 90 5.08 5.24 8.58
N GLN A 91 5.13 6.57 8.75
CA GLN A 91 6.34 7.39 8.58
C GLN A 91 6.71 8.19 9.85
N GLY A 92 6.18 7.76 11.01
CA GLY A 92 6.51 8.28 12.33
C GLY A 92 7.77 7.66 12.94
N PRO A 93 8.16 8.11 14.17
CA PRO A 93 9.24 7.50 14.94
C PRO A 93 8.91 6.09 15.42
N GLU A 94 7.64 5.87 15.74
CA GLU A 94 7.12 4.65 16.32
C GLU A 94 6.74 3.66 15.21
N PRO A 95 7.04 2.37 15.39
CA PRO A 95 6.64 1.33 14.44
C PRO A 95 5.15 1.34 14.13
N GLY A 96 4.81 1.53 12.86
CA GLY A 96 3.43 1.53 12.37
C GLY A 96 2.62 2.79 12.72
N VAL A 97 3.23 3.83 13.26
CA VAL A 97 2.55 5.05 13.74
C VAL A 97 2.94 6.27 12.89
N GLY A 98 2.04 7.24 12.81
CA GLY A 98 2.27 8.56 12.23
C GLY A 98 1.78 8.66 10.79
N LEU A 99 1.01 9.72 10.54
CA LEU A 99 0.46 10.06 9.24
C LEU A 99 1.27 11.20 8.60
N PHE A 100 1.45 11.15 7.29
CA PHE A 100 2.06 12.21 6.51
C PHE A 100 1.05 12.76 5.50
N ARG A 101 0.71 14.04 5.59
CA ARG A 101 -0.06 14.76 4.56
C ARG A 101 0.90 15.34 3.53
N GLY A 102 0.75 14.89 2.28
CA GLY A 102 1.45 15.42 1.12
C GLY A 102 1.05 16.86 0.80
N ILE A 103 1.75 17.48 -0.14
CA ILE A 103 1.42 18.82 -0.60
C ILE A 103 0.22 18.75 -1.54
N THR A 104 -0.69 19.72 -1.39
CA THR A 104 -1.81 19.92 -2.29
C THR A 104 -1.34 19.97 -3.74
N SER A 105 -1.87 19.06 -4.54
CA SER A 105 -1.57 18.95 -5.97
C SER A 105 -2.77 19.42 -6.78
N GLU A 106 -2.57 20.32 -7.72
CA GLU A 106 -3.61 20.74 -8.67
C GLU A 106 -3.68 19.72 -9.81
N ALA A 107 -4.89 19.34 -10.20
CA ALA A 107 -5.14 18.41 -11.29
C ALA A 107 -6.24 18.89 -12.25
N LYS A 108 -6.09 18.48 -13.50
CA LYS A 108 -7.03 18.69 -14.60
C LYS A 108 -7.30 17.36 -15.25
N VAL A 109 -8.57 16.99 -15.33
CA VAL A 109 -9.01 15.70 -15.85
C VAL A 109 -9.88 15.95 -17.07
N SER A 110 -9.55 15.31 -18.19
CA SER A 110 -10.32 15.34 -19.42
C SER A 110 -10.71 13.92 -19.79
N TYR A 111 -12.02 13.66 -19.90
CA TYR A 111 -12.58 12.42 -20.40
C TYR A 111 -13.32 12.68 -21.71
N ASP A 112 -12.90 12.02 -22.78
CA ASP A 112 -13.75 11.75 -23.93
C ASP A 112 -14.39 10.38 -23.72
N LEU A 113 -15.59 10.36 -23.16
CA LEU A 113 -16.31 9.14 -22.79
C LEU A 113 -16.92 8.44 -24.01
N PHE A 114 -16.98 9.10 -25.17
CA PHE A 114 -17.43 8.48 -26.40
C PHE A 114 -16.32 7.61 -27.01
N ASN A 115 -15.09 8.11 -27.02
CA ASN A 115 -13.92 7.39 -27.53
C ASN A 115 -13.16 6.59 -26.44
N GLU A 116 -13.57 6.73 -25.18
CA GLU A 116 -12.89 6.15 -24.00
C GLU A 116 -11.46 6.70 -23.80
N ASP A 117 -11.24 7.95 -24.21
CA ASP A 117 -9.96 8.63 -24.05
C ASP A 117 -9.92 9.40 -22.73
N PHE A 118 -8.75 9.37 -22.08
CA PHE A 118 -8.55 9.99 -20.78
C PHE A 118 -7.23 10.73 -20.72
N ARG A 119 -7.25 11.92 -20.12
CA ARG A 119 -6.05 12.72 -19.88
C ARG A 119 -6.12 13.30 -18.47
N LEU A 120 -5.12 13.00 -17.66
CA LEU A 120 -4.92 13.57 -16.34
C LEU A 120 -3.62 14.37 -16.34
N GLU A 121 -3.74 15.67 -16.12
CA GLU A 121 -2.63 16.59 -15.95
C GLU A 121 -2.58 17.01 -14.48
N PHE A 122 -1.45 16.85 -13.82
CA PHE A 122 -1.32 17.28 -12.43
C PHE A 122 0.07 17.82 -12.11
N VAL A 123 0.12 18.67 -11.09
CA VAL A 123 1.36 19.21 -10.54
C VAL A 123 1.70 18.43 -9.28
N HIS A 124 2.66 17.52 -9.38
CA HIS A 124 3.21 16.84 -8.23
C HIS A 124 4.16 17.77 -7.47
N ALA A 125 3.87 18.02 -6.19
CA ALA A 125 4.80 18.68 -5.28
C ALA A 125 5.28 17.69 -4.21
N ASN A 126 6.59 17.41 -4.18
CA ASN A 126 7.15 16.57 -3.11
C ASN A 126 7.15 17.31 -1.76
N HIS A 127 7.44 16.63 -0.65
CA HIS A 127 7.42 17.23 0.70
C HIS A 127 8.41 18.40 0.93
N TYR A 128 9.29 18.70 -0.03
CA TYR A 128 10.16 19.88 -0.05
C TYR A 128 9.61 21.03 -0.93
N ARG A 129 8.35 20.94 -1.37
CA ARG A 129 7.67 21.91 -2.24
C ARG A 129 8.31 22.08 -3.62
N ILE A 130 8.92 21.01 -4.15
CA ILE A 130 9.43 21.00 -5.52
C ILE A 130 8.33 20.48 -6.43
N GLU A 131 7.85 21.36 -7.30
CA GLU A 131 6.78 21.07 -8.27
C GLU A 131 7.30 20.41 -9.54
N ARG A 132 6.51 19.48 -10.07
CA ARG A 132 6.78 18.68 -11.26
C ARG A 132 5.47 18.46 -12.01
N ASN A 133 5.46 18.78 -13.30
CA ASN A 133 4.28 18.53 -14.13
C ASN A 133 4.29 17.08 -14.63
N VAL A 134 3.15 16.43 -14.51
CA VAL A 134 2.93 15.06 -14.95
C VAL A 134 1.67 15.02 -15.80
N THR A 135 1.72 14.28 -16.89
CA THR A 135 0.54 13.99 -17.71
C THR A 135 0.45 12.50 -17.95
N GLU A 136 -0.69 11.93 -17.58
CA GLU A 136 -1.10 10.58 -17.91
C GLU A 136 -2.15 10.67 -19.02
N LEU A 137 -1.95 9.91 -20.09
CA LEU A 137 -2.83 9.86 -21.25
C LEU A 137 -3.20 8.42 -21.55
N ILE A 138 -4.48 8.16 -21.78
CA ILE A 138 -5.01 6.88 -22.23
C ILE A 138 -5.76 7.14 -23.53
N LYS A 139 -5.43 6.39 -24.56
CA LYS A 139 -6.02 6.49 -25.90
C LYS A 139 -6.06 5.10 -26.54
N ASP A 140 -7.24 4.63 -26.95
CA ASP A 140 -7.42 3.33 -27.62
C ASP A 140 -6.74 2.17 -26.88
N ASP A 141 -7.02 2.04 -25.57
CA ASP A 141 -6.38 1.11 -24.62
C ASP A 141 -4.87 1.28 -24.40
N ALA A 142 -4.23 2.25 -25.07
CA ALA A 142 -2.83 2.56 -24.91
C ALA A 142 -2.60 3.66 -23.89
N ALA A 143 -1.59 3.47 -23.02
CA ALA A 143 -1.31 4.38 -21.92
C ALA A 143 0.08 5.02 -22.04
N TYR A 144 0.14 6.33 -21.79
CA TYR A 144 1.32 7.16 -22.02
C TYR A 144 1.58 8.09 -20.84
N LEU A 145 2.86 8.30 -20.55
CA LEU A 145 3.33 9.24 -19.56
C LEU A 145 4.16 10.33 -20.25
N MET A 146 3.86 11.58 -19.93
CA MET A 146 4.59 12.75 -20.40
C MET A 146 4.96 13.65 -19.21
N GLY A 147 6.10 14.32 -19.29
CA GLY A 147 6.58 15.20 -18.22
C GLY A 147 7.56 14.51 -17.28
N TRP A 148 7.45 14.78 -15.98
CA TRP A 148 8.28 14.13 -14.96
C TRP A 148 7.65 12.79 -14.60
N ASP A 149 8.45 11.72 -14.61
CA ASP A 149 8.00 10.46 -14.03
C ASP A 149 8.29 10.44 -12.53
N ASP A 150 7.26 10.72 -11.75
CA ASP A 150 7.26 10.66 -10.30
C ASP A 150 7.20 9.23 -9.76
N PHE A 151 6.59 8.31 -10.52
CA PHE A 151 6.59 6.88 -10.22
C PHE A 151 8.01 6.30 -10.32
N TYR A 152 8.76 6.53 -11.40
CA TYR A 152 10.10 5.89 -11.55
C TYR A 152 11.30 6.81 -11.29
N GLN A 153 11.06 8.09 -10.97
CA GLN A 153 12.09 9.14 -10.84
C GLN A 153 13.11 9.16 -11.99
N GLU A 154 12.69 8.71 -13.18
CA GLU A 154 13.57 8.65 -14.33
C GLU A 154 14.00 10.06 -14.74
N LYS A 155 15.30 10.18 -15.01
CA LYS A 155 15.93 11.43 -15.48
C LYS A 155 16.38 11.24 -16.93
N PRO A 156 16.23 12.26 -17.79
CA PRO A 156 15.76 13.62 -17.49
C PRO A 156 14.22 13.76 -17.53
N PRO A 157 13.64 14.77 -16.86
CA PRO A 157 12.25 15.16 -17.11
C PRO A 157 12.02 15.55 -18.57
N GLY A 158 10.84 15.21 -19.08
CA GLY A 158 10.45 15.51 -20.47
C GLY A 158 10.59 14.33 -21.42
N VAL A 159 10.57 13.09 -20.91
CA VAL A 159 10.53 11.88 -21.74
C VAL A 159 9.09 11.45 -21.90
N ASN A 160 8.63 11.40 -23.15
CA ASN A 160 7.41 10.70 -23.51
C ASN A 160 7.70 9.21 -23.51
N LYS A 161 6.88 8.41 -22.81
CA LYS A 161 7.10 6.96 -22.71
C LYS A 161 5.80 6.20 -22.49
N PRO A 162 5.75 4.87 -22.70
CA PRO A 162 4.56 4.13 -22.33
C PRO A 162 4.40 4.19 -20.81
N MET A 163 3.17 4.48 -20.37
CA MET A 163 2.81 4.35 -18.96
C MET A 163 2.77 2.87 -18.62
N LYS A 164 3.16 2.47 -17.41
CA LYS A 164 3.07 1.07 -17.00
C LYS A 164 1.62 0.67 -16.69
N SER A 165 1.30 -0.60 -16.90
CA SER A 165 -0.06 -1.13 -16.77
C SER A 165 -0.60 -1.11 -15.33
N ASP A 166 0.28 -1.18 -14.33
CA ASP A 166 -0.07 -0.94 -12.93
C ASP A 166 -0.53 0.51 -12.71
N ARG A 167 0.27 1.50 -13.14
CA ARG A 167 -0.06 2.93 -13.05
C ARG A 167 -1.36 3.24 -13.78
N LEU A 168 -1.56 2.66 -14.97
CA LEU A 168 -2.83 2.72 -15.71
C LEU A 168 -4.02 2.26 -14.84
N ALA A 169 -3.92 1.06 -14.26
CA ALA A 169 -4.99 0.48 -13.44
C ALA A 169 -5.24 1.31 -12.16
N VAL A 170 -4.18 1.83 -11.54
CA VAL A 170 -4.23 2.70 -10.37
C VAL A 170 -4.98 3.99 -10.69
N SER A 171 -4.61 4.69 -11.76
CA SER A 171 -5.23 5.95 -12.14
C SER A 171 -6.68 5.79 -12.53
N LEU A 172 -7.01 4.79 -13.36
CA LEU A 172 -8.39 4.47 -13.72
C LEU A 172 -9.24 4.13 -12.49
N LYS A 173 -8.72 3.31 -11.56
CA LYS A 173 -9.45 2.97 -10.33
C LYS A 173 -9.68 4.21 -9.47
N THR A 174 -8.65 5.00 -9.17
CA THR A 174 -8.80 6.21 -8.33
C THR A 174 -9.81 7.16 -8.94
N GLU A 175 -9.71 7.44 -10.24
CA GLU A 175 -10.64 8.32 -10.93
C GLU A 175 -12.08 7.80 -10.97
N LYS A 176 -12.27 6.49 -11.16
CA LYS A 176 -13.59 5.84 -11.07
C LYS A 176 -14.21 5.98 -9.69
N LEU A 177 -13.41 5.87 -8.63
CA LEU A 177 -13.85 6.09 -7.26
C LEU A 177 -14.20 7.56 -6.97
N LEU A 178 -13.54 8.52 -7.61
CA LEU A 178 -13.87 9.95 -7.47
C LEU A 178 -15.12 10.35 -8.29
N ASN A 179 -15.47 9.59 -9.33
CA ASN A 179 -16.52 9.92 -10.27
C ASN A 179 -17.57 8.79 -10.35
N PRO A 180 -18.51 8.70 -9.38
CA PRO A 180 -19.49 7.62 -9.36
C PRO A 180 -20.43 7.61 -10.59
N HIS A 181 -20.49 8.71 -11.34
CA HIS A 181 -21.12 8.80 -12.66
C HIS A 181 -20.61 7.76 -13.64
N LEU A 182 -19.29 7.48 -13.63
CA LEU A 182 -18.68 6.48 -14.52
C LEU A 182 -19.20 5.09 -14.18
N ILE A 183 -19.29 4.77 -12.90
CA ILE A 183 -19.86 3.50 -12.40
C ILE A 183 -21.34 3.37 -12.79
N LEU A 184 -22.13 4.42 -12.57
CA LEU A 184 -23.55 4.42 -12.93
C LEU A 184 -23.75 4.27 -14.45
N LYS A 185 -22.89 4.88 -15.28
CA LYS A 185 -22.93 4.75 -16.74
C LYS A 185 -22.59 3.32 -17.19
N GLU A 186 -21.61 2.66 -16.56
CA GLU A 186 -21.32 1.25 -16.80
C GLU A 186 -22.53 0.36 -16.46
N VAL A 187 -23.23 0.63 -15.35
CA VAL A 187 -24.44 -0.13 -14.99
C VAL A 187 -25.60 0.11 -15.98
N ILE A 188 -25.70 1.31 -16.58
CA ILE A 188 -26.68 1.54 -17.66
C ILE A 188 -26.35 0.66 -18.88
N ALA A 189 -25.07 0.55 -19.22
CA ALA A 189 -24.60 -0.25 -20.36
C ALA A 189 -24.71 -1.77 -20.08
N ASP A 190 -24.43 -2.19 -18.86
CA ASP A 190 -24.54 -3.58 -18.39
C ASP A 190 -25.23 -3.66 -17.01
N PRO A 191 -26.57 -3.80 -17.00
CA PRO A 191 -27.33 -3.96 -15.76
C PRO A 191 -26.99 -5.23 -14.96
N SER A 192 -26.31 -6.22 -15.56
CA SER A 192 -25.93 -7.47 -14.88
C SER A 192 -24.83 -7.26 -13.83
N LEU A 193 -24.21 -6.08 -13.81
CA LEU A 193 -23.26 -5.68 -12.78
C LEU A 193 -23.92 -5.49 -11.40
N VAL A 194 -25.23 -5.27 -11.32
CA VAL A 194 -25.94 -5.11 -10.05
C VAL A 194 -26.11 -6.47 -9.37
N LEU A 195 -25.63 -6.59 -8.13
CA LEU A 195 -25.72 -7.82 -7.34
C LEU A 195 -27.00 -7.83 -6.50
N THR A 196 -28.02 -8.56 -6.98
CA THR A 196 -29.38 -8.62 -6.40
C THR A 196 -29.54 -9.59 -5.23
N ASP A 197 -28.56 -10.48 -5.03
CA ASP A 197 -28.60 -11.58 -4.05
C ASP A 197 -27.53 -11.43 -2.95
N SER A 198 -26.96 -10.23 -2.80
CA SER A 198 -25.88 -10.03 -1.85
C SER A 198 -26.41 -10.07 -0.41
N THR A 199 -26.15 -11.16 0.31
CA THR A 199 -25.83 -11.02 1.73
C THR A 199 -24.77 -9.93 1.79
N GLU A 200 -25.09 -8.80 2.46
CA GLU A 200 -24.33 -7.56 2.30
C GLU A 200 -22.82 -7.82 2.22
N PRO A 201 -22.09 -7.25 1.24
CA PRO A 201 -20.65 -7.24 1.32
C PRO A 201 -20.28 -6.42 2.55
N THR A 202 -20.10 -7.11 3.66
CA THR A 202 -19.59 -6.54 4.90
C THR A 202 -18.20 -6.02 4.59
N MET A 203 -18.02 -4.71 4.74
CA MET A 203 -16.69 -4.14 4.77
C MET A 203 -15.86 -4.88 5.81
N PHE A 204 -14.64 -5.23 5.44
CA PHE A 204 -13.70 -5.94 6.31
C PHE A 204 -12.30 -5.40 6.06
N GLY A 205 -11.37 -5.86 6.89
CA GLY A 205 -9.98 -5.47 6.82
C GLY A 205 -9.53 -4.74 8.07
N ALA A 206 -8.23 -4.48 8.14
CA ALA A 206 -7.64 -3.73 9.22
C ALA A 206 -8.14 -2.28 9.22
N ARG A 207 -8.34 -1.74 10.42
CA ARG A 207 -8.63 -0.31 10.63
C ARG A 207 -7.63 0.22 11.65
N LEU A 208 -7.12 1.41 11.37
CA LEU A 208 -6.20 2.12 12.24
C LEU A 208 -6.96 2.96 13.26
N THR A 209 -6.31 3.17 14.40
CA THR A 209 -6.84 3.91 15.54
C THR A 209 -6.20 5.29 15.66
N GLU A 210 -6.75 6.14 16.52
CA GLU A 210 -6.17 7.46 16.82
C GLU A 210 -4.72 7.37 17.30
N ASP A 211 -4.41 6.34 18.11
CA ASP A 211 -3.08 6.08 18.65
C ASP A 211 -2.04 5.78 17.56
N GLU A 212 -2.49 5.29 16.41
CA GLU A 212 -1.61 5.00 15.27
C GLU A 212 -1.48 6.22 14.34
N VAL A 213 -2.44 7.14 14.32
CA VAL A 213 -2.45 8.28 13.37
C VAL A 213 -1.52 9.41 13.79
N TYR A 214 -1.47 9.76 15.07
CA TYR A 214 -0.66 10.91 15.51
C TYR A 214 0.83 10.53 15.63
N PRO A 215 1.76 11.43 15.23
CA PRO A 215 1.52 12.79 14.80
C PRO A 215 1.22 12.85 13.29
N VAL A 216 0.49 13.89 12.87
CA VAL A 216 0.25 14.17 11.45
C VAL A 216 1.28 15.17 10.96
N SER A 217 2.15 14.77 10.05
CA SER A 217 3.20 15.63 9.46
C SER A 217 2.69 16.34 8.20
N PHE A 218 2.89 17.66 8.11
CA PHE A 218 2.37 18.49 7.00
C PHE A 218 3.45 19.00 6.05
N SER A 219 4.64 19.24 6.58
CA SER A 219 5.75 19.74 5.77
C SER A 219 7.07 19.45 6.44
N ARG A 220 8.15 19.49 5.65
CA ARG A 220 9.52 19.40 6.14
C ARG A 220 10.27 20.67 5.75
N ASP A 221 10.97 21.25 6.72
CA ASP A 221 11.96 22.29 6.42
C ASP A 221 13.14 21.64 5.71
N ARG A 222 13.52 22.18 4.55
CA ARG A 222 14.55 21.58 3.71
C ARG A 222 15.95 21.70 4.31
N ALA A 223 16.23 22.77 5.06
CA ALA A 223 17.57 23.01 5.59
C ALA A 223 17.87 22.13 6.81
N SER A 224 16.87 21.90 7.66
CA SER A 224 17.01 21.10 8.87
C SER A 224 16.49 19.67 8.75
N GLY A 225 15.58 19.39 7.81
CA GLY A 225 14.88 18.10 7.70
C GLY A 225 13.71 17.93 8.67
N LYS A 226 13.54 18.88 9.60
CA LYS A 226 12.53 18.86 10.68
C LYS A 226 11.12 19.04 10.14
N ARG A 227 10.14 18.48 10.85
CA ARG A 227 8.73 18.43 10.46
C ARG A 227 7.88 19.47 11.18
N VAL A 228 6.89 19.99 10.48
CA VAL A 228 5.75 20.69 11.09
C VAL A 228 4.61 19.69 11.25
N ILE A 229 4.09 19.55 12.47
CA ILE A 229 3.12 18.50 12.81
C ILE A 229 1.83 19.04 13.47
N ILE A 230 0.74 18.30 13.32
CA ILE A 230 -0.38 18.33 14.26
C ILE A 230 -0.27 17.08 15.14
N THR A 231 -0.55 17.23 16.42
CA THR A 231 -0.43 16.17 17.41
C THR A 231 -1.47 16.30 18.52
N ASN A 232 -1.46 15.39 19.48
CA ASN A 232 -2.30 15.42 20.69
C ASN A 232 -1.43 15.45 21.96
N GLU A 233 -2.06 15.63 23.13
CA GLU A 233 -1.33 15.68 24.40
C GLU A 233 -0.59 14.38 24.69
N LYS A 234 -1.22 13.23 24.41
CA LYS A 234 -0.62 11.90 24.64
C LYS A 234 0.69 11.72 23.90
N TRP A 235 0.73 12.10 22.63
CA TRP A 235 1.95 11.99 21.83
C TRP A 235 3.00 12.99 22.32
N LEU A 236 2.64 14.23 22.67
CA LEU A 236 3.60 15.19 23.23
C LEU A 236 4.18 14.73 24.57
N ASP A 237 3.36 14.17 25.46
CA ASP A 237 3.81 13.65 26.74
C ASP A 237 4.85 12.53 26.56
N ASN A 238 4.69 11.72 25.51
CA ASN A 238 5.63 10.66 25.17
C ASN A 238 6.93 11.19 24.53
N TRP A 239 6.84 12.19 23.65
CA TRP A 239 7.95 12.53 22.75
C TRP A 239 8.67 13.84 23.11
N SER A 240 8.02 14.81 23.73
CA SER A 240 8.55 16.19 23.87
C SER A 240 9.88 16.30 24.63
N SER A 241 10.22 15.33 25.47
CA SER A 241 11.50 15.27 26.20
C SER A 241 12.57 14.42 25.52
N THR A 242 12.28 13.82 24.36
CA THR A 242 13.17 12.88 23.67
C THR A 242 14.11 13.62 22.71
N LYS A 243 15.28 13.02 22.45
CA LYS A 243 16.22 13.49 21.40
C LYS A 243 15.53 13.54 20.03
N PHE A 244 14.71 12.52 19.72
CA PHE A 244 13.91 12.49 18.50
C PHE A 244 13.09 13.77 18.31
N PHE A 245 12.36 14.21 19.33
CA PHE A 245 11.52 15.39 19.20
C PHE A 245 12.34 16.65 18.95
N GLU A 246 13.43 16.84 19.69
CA GLU A 246 14.35 17.96 19.48
C GLU A 246 14.90 17.98 18.05
N GLU A 247 15.26 16.83 17.49
CA GLU A 247 15.93 16.73 16.19
C GLU A 247 14.99 16.65 15.00
N SER A 248 13.74 16.20 15.19
CA SER A 248 12.81 15.89 14.11
C SER A 248 11.59 16.79 14.04
N ILE A 249 11.29 17.57 15.09
CA ILE A 249 10.15 18.49 15.13
C ILE A 249 10.62 19.95 15.07
N LEU A 250 10.07 20.70 14.11
CA LEU A 250 10.32 22.13 13.95
C LEU A 250 9.28 22.96 14.71
N GLU A 251 8.01 22.62 14.49
CA GLU A 251 6.83 23.31 15.03
C GLU A 251 5.71 22.28 15.16
N TYR A 252 4.83 22.48 16.14
CA TYR A 252 3.68 21.62 16.36
C TYR A 252 2.46 22.41 16.82
N GLU A 253 1.28 21.88 16.47
CA GLU A 253 -0.02 22.31 16.98
C GLU A 253 -0.68 21.14 17.71
N ILE A 254 -1.33 21.42 18.84
CA ILE A 254 -2.14 20.43 19.57
C ILE A 254 -3.57 20.53 19.06
N ASP A 255 -4.02 19.51 18.35
CA ASP A 255 -5.41 19.37 17.91
C ASP A 255 -5.85 17.92 17.98
N SER A 256 -6.18 17.48 19.20
CA SER A 256 -6.60 16.12 19.51
C SER A 256 -7.91 15.72 18.82
N THR A 257 -8.70 16.69 18.36
CA THR A 257 -9.96 16.45 17.64
C THR A 257 -9.78 16.37 16.12
N TRP A 258 -8.55 16.49 15.59
CA TRP A 258 -8.31 16.50 14.15
C TRP A 258 -8.86 15.25 13.45
N LEU A 259 -8.50 14.06 13.96
CA LEU A 259 -8.99 12.79 13.41
C LEU A 259 -10.48 12.59 13.66
N GLU A 260 -10.97 12.95 14.86
CA GLU A 260 -12.40 12.86 15.18
C GLU A 260 -13.25 13.69 14.21
N ARG A 261 -12.81 14.89 13.83
CA ARG A 261 -13.53 15.71 12.85
C ARG A 261 -13.57 15.06 11.47
N TRP A 262 -12.49 14.40 11.06
CA TRP A 262 -12.49 13.60 9.83
C TRP A 262 -13.48 12.42 9.95
N GLN A 263 -13.35 11.62 10.99
CA GLN A 263 -14.20 10.45 11.22
C GLN A 263 -15.67 10.82 11.32
N ARG A 264 -16.02 11.87 12.07
CA ARG A 264 -17.41 12.37 12.15
C ARG A 264 -17.94 12.87 10.81
N SER A 265 -17.09 13.49 9.98
CA SER A 265 -17.50 13.89 8.63
C SER A 265 -17.65 12.72 7.66
N THR A 266 -17.10 11.56 8.03
CA THR A 266 -17.10 10.32 7.25
C THR A 266 -17.89 9.21 7.98
N ASP A 267 -18.65 9.57 9.02
CA ASP A 267 -19.58 8.67 9.70
C ASP A 267 -20.91 8.76 8.96
N GLY A 268 -20.98 8.04 7.83
CA GLY A 268 -22.22 7.87 7.11
C GLY A 268 -23.14 7.05 7.99
N ASN A 269 -24.23 7.65 8.49
CA ASN A 269 -25.24 6.98 9.31
C ASN A 269 -26.02 5.96 8.46
N ALA A 270 -25.33 4.92 7.96
CA ALA A 270 -25.71 4.11 6.80
C ALA A 270 -27.01 3.32 7.01
N ALA A 271 -27.47 3.19 8.26
CA ALA A 271 -28.75 2.60 8.62
C ALA A 271 -29.97 3.41 8.10
N GLU A 272 -29.78 4.69 7.79
CA GLU A 272 -30.82 5.57 7.23
C GLU A 272 -30.76 5.69 5.70
N TYR A 273 -29.76 5.07 5.07
CA TYR A 273 -29.50 5.16 3.64
C TYR A 273 -29.89 3.87 2.90
N GLU A 274 -30.14 4.00 1.60
CA GLU A 274 -30.34 2.87 0.72
C GLU A 274 -29.00 2.45 0.09
N ARG A 275 -28.91 1.21 -0.39
CA ARG A 275 -27.65 0.66 -0.93
C ARG A 275 -27.90 -0.06 -2.24
N VAL A 276 -26.96 0.08 -3.18
CA VAL A 276 -26.82 -0.78 -4.35
C VAL A 276 -25.40 -1.36 -4.36
N VAL A 277 -25.28 -2.65 -4.63
CA VAL A 277 -23.98 -3.33 -4.73
C VAL A 277 -23.67 -3.65 -6.20
N ILE A 278 -22.49 -3.23 -6.64
CA ILE A 278 -22.03 -3.34 -8.01
C ILE A 278 -20.83 -4.28 -8.04
N LYS A 279 -20.88 -5.27 -8.92
CA LYS A 279 -19.79 -6.21 -9.19
C LYS A 279 -18.55 -5.43 -9.66
N ASN A 280 -17.39 -5.82 -9.14
CA ASN A 280 -16.10 -5.26 -9.51
C ASN A 280 -15.00 -6.32 -9.37
N ASP A 281 -13.94 -6.18 -10.17
CA ASP A 281 -12.87 -7.18 -10.28
C ASP A 281 -11.95 -7.27 -9.05
N VAL A 282 -11.87 -6.20 -8.24
CA VAL A 282 -11.10 -6.18 -7.00
C VAL A 282 -11.97 -6.67 -5.84
N TYR A 283 -13.02 -5.91 -5.55
CA TYR A 283 -14.04 -6.23 -4.56
C TYR A 283 -15.31 -5.44 -4.89
N PRO A 284 -16.52 -6.00 -4.69
CA PRO A 284 -17.77 -5.30 -4.98
C PRO A 284 -17.80 -3.88 -4.41
N ILE A 285 -18.37 -2.96 -5.19
CA ILE A 285 -18.54 -1.56 -4.82
C ILE A 285 -19.95 -1.39 -4.28
N SER A 286 -20.09 -0.93 -3.04
CA SER A 286 -21.38 -0.51 -2.49
C SER A 286 -21.57 0.98 -2.68
N LEU A 287 -22.62 1.40 -3.37
CA LEU A 287 -23.07 2.79 -3.40
C LEU A 287 -24.12 2.99 -2.31
N ILE A 288 -23.89 3.94 -1.42
CA ILE A 288 -24.80 4.34 -0.34
C ILE A 288 -25.51 5.61 -0.80
N ILE A 289 -26.83 5.54 -0.88
CA ILE A 289 -27.67 6.50 -1.60
C ILE A 289 -28.65 7.13 -0.61
N ASP A 290 -28.69 8.47 -0.61
CA ASP A 290 -29.64 9.25 0.17
C ASP A 290 -31.06 9.03 -0.39
N PRO A 291 -32.01 8.50 0.38
CA PRO A 291 -33.33 8.14 -0.14
C PRO A 291 -34.21 9.34 -0.52
N ILE A 292 -33.84 10.55 -0.07
CA ILE A 292 -34.61 11.78 -0.33
C ILE A 292 -34.09 12.48 -1.57
N SER A 293 -32.78 12.71 -1.65
CA SER A 293 -32.15 13.43 -2.76
C SER A 293 -31.73 12.53 -3.92
N GLY A 294 -31.54 11.23 -3.68
CA GLY A 294 -30.94 10.29 -4.63
C GLY A 294 -29.44 10.48 -4.80
N HIS A 295 -28.80 11.45 -4.12
CA HIS A 295 -27.36 11.62 -4.18
C HIS A 295 -26.65 10.43 -3.54
N ILE A 296 -25.51 10.06 -4.14
CA ILE A 296 -24.61 9.07 -3.54
C ILE A 296 -23.87 9.79 -2.41
N SER A 297 -24.08 9.34 -1.17
CA SER A 297 -23.39 9.90 0.00
C SER A 297 -22.03 9.25 0.19
N GLN A 298 -21.94 7.95 -0.08
CA GLN A 298 -20.75 7.15 0.16
C GLN A 298 -20.59 6.02 -0.87
N LEU A 299 -19.34 5.66 -1.15
CA LEU A 299 -18.94 4.47 -1.91
C LEU A 299 -17.97 3.66 -1.06
N ASN A 300 -18.22 2.34 -0.97
CA ASN A 300 -17.40 1.43 -0.19
C ASN A 300 -16.85 0.27 -1.04
N THR A 301 -15.57 -0.05 -0.86
CA THR A 301 -14.91 -1.24 -1.42
C THR A 301 -13.73 -1.67 -0.53
N VAL A 302 -12.99 -2.71 -0.91
CA VAL A 302 -11.82 -3.20 -0.17
C VAL A 302 -10.63 -3.24 -1.11
N GLU A 303 -9.43 -2.97 -0.58
CA GLU A 303 -8.18 -3.18 -1.30
C GLU A 303 -7.11 -3.78 -0.40
N TYR A 304 -5.91 -3.97 -0.93
CA TYR A 304 -4.77 -4.54 -0.22
C TYR A 304 -3.74 -3.46 0.14
N ASP A 305 -3.34 -3.44 1.40
CA ASP A 305 -2.20 -2.73 1.96
C ASP A 305 -1.08 -3.72 2.27
N VAL A 306 0.16 -3.36 1.95
CA VAL A 306 1.31 -4.29 2.05
C VAL A 306 1.67 -4.67 3.48
N VAL A 307 1.33 -3.84 4.45
CA VAL A 307 1.60 -4.06 5.88
C VAL A 307 0.36 -4.61 6.57
N LEU A 308 -0.79 -3.99 6.34
CA LEU A 308 -2.03 -4.26 7.06
C LEU A 308 -2.84 -5.42 6.46
N GLY A 309 -2.57 -5.79 5.20
CA GLY A 309 -3.37 -6.74 4.43
C GLY A 309 -4.62 -6.08 3.85
N ASP A 310 -5.74 -6.78 3.88
CA ASP A 310 -6.98 -6.20 3.36
C ASP A 310 -7.41 -4.99 4.21
N VAL A 311 -7.78 -3.90 3.55
CA VAL A 311 -8.21 -2.64 4.18
C VAL A 311 -9.47 -2.09 3.50
N PRO A 312 -10.41 -1.50 4.27
CA PRO A 312 -11.56 -0.83 3.70
C PRO A 312 -11.14 0.45 2.98
N VAL A 313 -11.76 0.72 1.83
CA VAL A 313 -11.70 1.99 1.10
C VAL A 313 -13.10 2.60 1.09
N GLU A 314 -13.21 3.80 1.64
CA GLU A 314 -14.49 4.48 1.88
C GLU A 314 -14.41 5.89 1.30
N VAL A 315 -15.24 6.19 0.30
CA VAL A 315 -15.29 7.48 -0.39
C VAL A 315 -16.59 8.19 -0.02
N PHE A 316 -16.51 9.46 0.34
CA PHE A 316 -17.63 10.28 0.78
C PHE A 316 -17.76 11.48 -0.13
N TYR A 317 -18.99 11.75 -0.57
CA TYR A 317 -19.28 12.77 -1.56
C TYR A 317 -20.15 13.87 -0.94
N PHE A 318 -19.65 15.09 -0.98
CA PHE A 318 -20.29 16.24 -0.33
C PHE A 318 -20.59 17.35 -1.34
N ASP A 319 -21.51 18.22 -0.94
CA ASP A 319 -21.80 19.49 -1.63
C ASP A 319 -22.12 19.29 -3.11
N TRP A 320 -23.06 18.39 -3.38
CA TRP A 320 -23.57 18.13 -4.73
C TRP A 320 -24.14 19.41 -5.36
N LYS A 321 -23.62 19.78 -6.51
CA LYS A 321 -24.03 20.96 -7.29
C LYS A 321 -24.28 20.58 -8.74
N GLN A 322 -25.16 21.35 -9.39
CA GLN A 322 -25.52 21.13 -10.77
C GLN A 322 -24.49 21.75 -11.73
N PHE A 323 -24.10 20.99 -12.74
CA PHE A 323 -23.25 21.37 -13.87
C PHE A 323 -23.89 20.85 -15.17
N GLY A 324 -24.46 21.75 -15.97
CA GLY A 324 -25.34 21.38 -17.07
C GLY A 324 -26.56 20.61 -16.55
N ASP A 325 -26.82 19.43 -17.13
CA ASP A 325 -27.96 18.58 -16.74
C ASP A 325 -27.61 17.56 -15.63
N LEU A 326 -26.38 17.55 -15.14
CA LEU A 326 -25.90 16.57 -14.15
C LEU A 326 -25.51 17.24 -12.83
N PHE A 327 -25.56 16.48 -11.74
CA PHE A 327 -25.09 16.92 -10.43
C PHE A 327 -23.76 16.23 -10.10
N PHE A 328 -22.79 16.96 -9.54
CA PHE A 328 -21.50 16.43 -9.12
C PHE A 328 -21.16 16.90 -7.69
N PRO A 329 -20.48 16.06 -6.89
CA PRO A 329 -19.94 16.50 -5.61
C PRO A 329 -18.77 17.45 -5.84
N THR A 330 -18.73 18.56 -5.09
CA THR A 330 -17.60 19.51 -5.15
C THR A 330 -16.53 19.26 -4.10
N HIS A 331 -16.84 18.45 -3.08
CA HIS A 331 -15.86 18.02 -2.09
C HIS A 331 -15.96 16.49 -1.93
N ILE A 332 -14.81 15.81 -1.92
CA ILE A 332 -14.72 14.36 -1.80
C ILE A 332 -13.67 14.02 -0.77
N ARG A 333 -13.98 13.07 0.12
CA ARG A 333 -13.01 12.50 1.06
C ARG A 333 -12.92 11.01 0.85
N MET A 334 -11.71 10.48 0.86
CA MET A 334 -11.45 9.06 0.79
C MET A 334 -10.66 8.65 2.03
N SER A 335 -11.14 7.61 2.68
CA SER A 335 -10.47 6.96 3.81
C SER A 335 -10.00 5.57 3.40
N VAL A 336 -8.81 5.20 3.87
CA VAL A 336 -8.25 3.84 3.78
C VAL A 336 -7.95 3.38 5.20
N ALA A 337 -8.35 2.16 5.55
CA ALA A 337 -8.22 1.65 6.93
C ALA A 337 -8.87 2.57 7.99
N GLY A 338 -9.93 3.31 7.62
CA GLY A 338 -10.63 4.21 8.53
C GLY A 338 -9.93 5.54 8.85
N ILE A 339 -8.85 5.87 8.14
CA ILE A 339 -8.10 7.11 8.29
C ILE A 339 -8.01 7.86 6.96
N PRO A 340 -7.67 9.17 6.96
CA PRO A 340 -7.58 9.95 5.72
C PRO A 340 -6.59 9.36 4.72
N ALA A 341 -6.97 9.32 3.44
CA ALA A 341 -6.13 8.90 2.32
C ALA A 341 -6.07 9.95 1.21
N LEU A 342 -7.21 10.55 0.87
CA LEU A 342 -7.30 11.62 -0.14
C LEU A 342 -8.45 12.58 0.19
N GLU A 343 -8.22 13.87 0.02
CA GLU A 343 -9.26 14.91 0.01
C GLU A 343 -9.19 15.67 -1.31
N VAL A 344 -10.34 15.86 -1.96
CA VAL A 344 -10.47 16.51 -3.28
C VAL A 344 -11.44 17.68 -3.18
N THR A 345 -11.04 18.84 -3.72
CA THR A 345 -11.93 19.99 -3.92
C THR A 345 -12.00 20.35 -5.39
N ARG A 346 -13.20 20.29 -5.99
CA ARG A 346 -13.42 20.62 -7.41
C ARG A 346 -13.73 22.09 -7.56
N SER A 347 -12.95 22.77 -8.41
CA SER A 347 -13.11 24.19 -8.70
C SER A 347 -13.92 24.45 -9.97
N ASN A 348 -13.86 23.53 -10.95
CA ASN A 348 -14.59 23.63 -12.20
C ASN A 348 -15.00 22.25 -12.73
N ILE A 349 -16.19 22.16 -13.32
CA ILE A 349 -16.69 20.98 -14.01
C ILE A 349 -17.43 21.43 -15.27
N GLU A 350 -17.05 20.88 -16.43
CA GLU A 350 -17.75 21.08 -17.69
C GLU A 350 -18.22 19.73 -18.23
N VAL A 351 -19.54 19.59 -18.39
CA VAL A 351 -20.17 18.39 -18.97
C VAL A 351 -20.36 18.58 -20.48
N ASN A 352 -20.26 17.48 -21.22
CA ASN A 352 -20.31 17.43 -22.68
C ASN A 352 -19.34 18.42 -23.35
N LYS A 353 -18.18 18.62 -22.72
CA LYS A 353 -17.10 19.43 -23.29
C LYS A 353 -16.57 18.73 -24.54
N SER A 354 -16.58 19.45 -25.66
CA SER A 354 -15.89 18.99 -26.87
C SER A 354 -14.39 19.23 -26.74
N PHE A 355 -13.59 18.20 -26.96
CA PHE A 355 -12.14 18.31 -26.99
C PHE A 355 -11.62 18.42 -28.43
N ASN A 356 -10.47 19.09 -28.58
CA ASN A 356 -9.70 18.98 -29.81
C ASN A 356 -9.06 17.59 -29.82
N SER A 357 -9.01 16.90 -30.96
CA SER A 357 -8.35 15.59 -31.06
C SER A 357 -6.90 15.64 -30.57
N ALA A 358 -6.22 16.77 -30.76
CA ALA A 358 -4.86 17.00 -30.28
C ALA A 358 -4.71 16.92 -28.75
N THR A 359 -5.79 17.04 -27.98
CA THR A 359 -5.77 16.86 -26.52
C THR A 359 -5.36 15.43 -26.14
N PHE A 360 -5.80 14.45 -26.93
CA PHE A 360 -5.57 13.03 -26.69
C PHE A 360 -4.58 12.40 -27.68
N GLU A 361 -3.84 13.22 -28.45
CA GLU A 361 -2.83 12.71 -29.37
C GLU A 361 -1.69 12.03 -28.59
N PRO A 362 -1.44 10.72 -28.85
CA PRO A 362 -0.32 10.03 -28.25
C PRO A 362 1.03 10.64 -28.66
N PRO A 363 2.06 10.55 -27.81
CA PRO A 363 3.39 10.97 -28.20
C PRO A 363 3.95 10.11 -29.35
N GLU A 364 4.59 10.77 -30.31
CA GLU A 364 5.17 10.10 -31.48
C GLU A 364 6.20 9.04 -31.08
N GLN A 365 6.20 7.91 -31.80
CA GLN A 365 7.17 6.82 -31.66
C GLN A 365 7.17 6.10 -30.30
N VAL A 366 6.13 6.30 -29.49
CA VAL A 366 5.93 5.59 -28.23
C VAL A 366 4.97 4.43 -28.43
N VAL A 367 5.42 3.21 -28.16
CA VAL A 367 4.61 2.00 -28.26
C VAL A 367 4.24 1.55 -26.85
N TYR A 368 2.93 1.47 -26.57
CA TYR A 368 2.42 0.88 -25.35
C TYR A 368 2.34 -0.64 -25.46
N GLN A 369 2.74 -1.33 -24.40
CA GLN A 369 2.58 -2.76 -24.24
C GLN A 369 1.84 -3.02 -22.93
N HIS A 370 0.63 -3.55 -23.04
CA HIS A 370 -0.14 -3.93 -21.86
C HIS A 370 0.48 -5.14 -21.16
N ASP A 371 0.40 -5.14 -19.83
CA ASP A 371 0.88 -6.19 -18.94
C ASP A 371 -0.24 -6.48 -17.94
N GLU A 372 -0.90 -7.61 -18.15
CA GLU A 372 -2.07 -8.05 -17.38
C GLU A 372 -1.73 -8.28 -15.90
N GLU A 373 -0.53 -8.75 -15.58
CA GLU A 373 -0.14 -9.04 -14.19
C GLU A 373 0.08 -7.74 -13.42
N LEU A 374 0.74 -6.77 -14.05
CA LEU A 374 0.90 -5.42 -13.49
C LEU A 374 -0.45 -4.72 -13.33
N ALA A 375 -1.32 -4.77 -14.33
CA ALA A 375 -2.66 -4.19 -14.25
C ALA A 375 -3.48 -4.83 -13.12
N PHE A 376 -3.46 -6.16 -13.01
CA PHE A 376 -4.14 -6.91 -11.97
C PHE A 376 -3.70 -6.49 -10.56
N ARG A 377 -2.38 -6.32 -10.34
CA ARG A 377 -1.84 -5.90 -9.04
C ARG A 377 -2.09 -4.42 -8.77
N GLY A 378 -1.89 -3.53 -9.76
CA GLY A 378 -2.13 -2.10 -9.62
C GLY A 378 -3.55 -1.77 -9.14
N ALA A 379 -4.56 -2.44 -9.69
CA ALA A 379 -5.95 -2.27 -9.25
C ALA A 379 -6.16 -2.66 -7.76
N ARG A 380 -5.32 -3.53 -7.19
CA ARG A 380 -5.47 -4.07 -5.83
C ARG A 380 -4.71 -3.30 -4.76
N VAL A 381 -3.76 -2.47 -5.14
CA VAL A 381 -2.92 -1.67 -4.22
C VAL A 381 -2.96 -0.17 -4.53
N SER A 382 -4.09 0.30 -5.08
CA SER A 382 -4.17 1.61 -5.71
C SER A 382 -3.92 2.80 -4.79
N GLN A 383 -4.48 2.82 -3.56
CA GLN A 383 -4.35 4.02 -2.73
C GLN A 383 -2.96 4.13 -2.13
N ILE A 384 -2.37 3.02 -1.68
CA ILE A 384 -0.99 3.01 -1.18
C ILE A 384 0.01 3.46 -2.26
N VAL A 385 -0.16 2.98 -3.50
CA VAL A 385 0.66 3.37 -4.65
C VAL A 385 0.55 4.88 -4.92
N GLN A 386 -0.68 5.41 -5.03
CA GLN A 386 -0.90 6.84 -5.25
C GLN A 386 -0.28 7.71 -4.15
N SER A 387 -0.43 7.30 -2.88
CA SER A 387 0.14 8.04 -1.75
C SER A 387 1.67 8.06 -1.76
N LEU A 388 2.33 6.97 -2.16
CA LEU A 388 3.80 6.89 -2.26
C LEU A 388 4.35 7.79 -3.38
N ALA A 389 3.76 7.70 -4.57
CA ALA A 389 4.13 8.53 -5.70
C ALA A 389 4.07 10.02 -5.33
N HIS A 390 2.98 10.44 -4.65
CA HIS A 390 2.81 11.82 -4.22
C HIS A 390 3.71 12.23 -3.05
N ALA A 391 4.10 11.30 -2.17
CA ALA A 391 5.12 11.56 -1.17
C ALA A 391 6.52 11.79 -1.79
N GLY A 392 6.69 11.61 -3.10
CA GLY A 392 7.96 11.75 -3.78
C GLY A 392 8.93 10.60 -3.47
N SER A 393 8.40 9.48 -2.97
CA SER A 393 9.11 8.20 -2.95
C SER A 393 9.14 7.66 -4.39
N PRO A 394 10.30 7.26 -4.92
CA PRO A 394 10.33 6.52 -6.18
C PRO A 394 9.51 5.24 -5.99
N GLU A 395 8.51 5.06 -6.83
CA GLU A 395 7.75 3.83 -6.92
C GLU A 395 8.58 2.68 -7.49
N LYS A 396 8.05 1.53 -7.12
CA LYS A 396 8.62 0.24 -6.88
C LYS A 396 7.77 -0.72 -7.70
N ALA A 397 8.35 -1.44 -8.64
CA ALA A 397 7.52 -2.28 -9.51
C ALA A 397 6.69 -3.27 -8.71
N LEU A 398 5.39 -3.25 -8.97
CA LEU A 398 4.42 -4.14 -8.34
C LEU A 398 4.53 -5.58 -8.86
N GLY A 399 5.14 -5.77 -10.02
CA GLY A 399 5.39 -7.09 -10.62
C GLY A 399 6.60 -7.78 -10.01
N ARG A 400 6.77 -9.05 -10.36
CA ARG A 400 7.95 -9.82 -9.95
C ARG A 400 9.21 -9.25 -10.63
N PRO A 401 10.21 -8.74 -9.87
CA PRO A 401 11.39 -8.15 -10.47
C PRO A 401 12.38 -9.23 -10.94
N HIS A 402 13.22 -8.86 -11.89
CA HIS A 402 14.48 -9.55 -12.16
C HIS A 402 15.51 -9.18 -11.08
N ILE A 403 16.25 -10.16 -10.57
CA ILE A 403 17.27 -9.94 -9.54
C ILE A 403 18.64 -9.89 -10.19
N GLU A 404 19.34 -8.78 -9.99
CA GLU A 404 20.74 -8.63 -10.32
C GLU A 404 21.57 -8.71 -9.04
N ALA A 405 22.59 -9.56 -9.03
CA ALA A 405 23.45 -9.76 -7.87
C ALA A 405 24.86 -9.21 -8.11
N ASN A 406 25.33 -8.38 -7.18
CA ASN A 406 26.71 -7.96 -7.10
C ASN A 406 27.37 -8.59 -5.87
N GLU A 407 28.29 -9.52 -6.07
CA GLU A 407 29.10 -10.07 -4.98
C GLU A 407 30.14 -9.01 -4.56
N ILE A 408 29.90 -8.35 -3.43
CA ILE A 408 30.74 -7.25 -2.95
C ILE A 408 31.91 -7.73 -2.09
N GLU A 409 31.77 -8.89 -1.47
CA GLU A 409 32.80 -9.68 -0.78
C GLU A 409 32.44 -11.17 -0.96
N PRO A 410 33.39 -12.12 -0.85
CA PRO A 410 33.11 -13.54 -1.07
C PRO A 410 31.95 -14.06 -0.21
N GLY A 411 30.83 -14.45 -0.84
CA GLY A 411 29.59 -14.90 -0.19
C GLY A 411 28.72 -13.80 0.44
N VAL A 412 28.97 -12.54 0.09
CA VAL A 412 28.16 -11.37 0.47
C VAL A 412 27.68 -10.66 -0.80
N PHE A 413 26.38 -10.75 -1.06
CA PHE A 413 25.77 -10.28 -2.30
C PHE A 413 24.86 -9.09 -2.04
N LEU A 414 25.10 -7.98 -2.73
CA LEU A 414 24.17 -6.86 -2.80
C LEU A 414 23.26 -7.07 -4.01
N LEU A 415 21.98 -7.30 -3.75
CA LEU A 415 20.96 -7.54 -4.77
C LEU A 415 20.24 -6.25 -5.13
N ASP A 416 20.17 -5.99 -6.44
CA ASP A 416 19.27 -5.01 -7.05
C ASP A 416 18.07 -5.75 -7.67
N ALA A 417 16.93 -5.09 -7.71
CA ALA A 417 15.73 -5.56 -8.35
C ALA A 417 15.44 -4.68 -9.57
N THR A 418 15.10 -5.28 -10.72
CA THR A 418 14.64 -4.54 -11.89
C THR A 418 13.26 -5.04 -12.31
N PRO A 419 12.22 -4.19 -12.25
CA PRO A 419 12.30 -2.78 -11.89
C PRO A 419 12.52 -2.59 -10.38
N SER A 420 13.23 -1.52 -10.01
CA SER A 420 13.70 -1.31 -8.64
C SER A 420 12.57 -0.89 -7.72
N ASP A 421 12.58 -1.39 -6.49
CA ASP A 421 11.79 -0.87 -5.38
C ASP A 421 12.57 0.12 -4.51
N VAL A 422 13.72 0.57 -5.04
CA VAL A 422 14.72 1.45 -4.41
C VAL A 422 15.30 0.95 -3.09
N ILE A 423 15.08 -0.33 -2.76
CA ILE A 423 15.68 -0.99 -1.61
C ILE A 423 16.68 -2.05 -2.11
N TYR A 424 17.90 -1.97 -1.65
CA TYR A 424 18.97 -2.91 -1.99
C TYR A 424 19.08 -3.97 -0.90
N VAL A 425 19.00 -5.25 -1.26
CA VAL A 425 18.96 -6.35 -0.28
C VAL A 425 20.35 -6.96 -0.15
N LEU A 426 20.84 -7.11 1.07
CA LEU A 426 22.11 -7.82 1.30
C LEU A 426 21.83 -9.28 1.65
N VAL A 427 22.42 -10.20 0.91
CA VAL A 427 22.36 -11.65 1.15
C VAL A 427 23.73 -12.12 1.63
N VAL A 428 23.77 -12.73 2.81
CA VAL A 428 24.99 -13.26 3.43
C VAL A 428 24.88 -14.78 3.49
N GLU A 429 25.78 -15.45 2.77
CA GLU A 429 25.91 -16.89 2.83
C GLU A 429 26.65 -17.30 4.11
N GLN A 430 26.02 -18.08 4.99
CA GLN A 430 26.67 -18.68 6.15
C GLN A 430 26.92 -20.18 5.90
N THR A 431 27.61 -20.85 6.82
CA THR A 431 27.92 -22.29 6.73
C THR A 431 26.64 -23.13 6.66
N ASN A 432 25.66 -22.81 7.52
CA ASN A 432 24.43 -23.60 7.73
C ASN A 432 23.17 -22.99 7.11
N GLY A 433 23.30 -21.89 6.37
CA GLY A 433 22.13 -21.17 5.85
C GLY A 433 22.46 -19.83 5.23
N VAL A 434 21.42 -19.04 5.02
CA VAL A 434 21.49 -17.69 4.45
C VAL A 434 20.81 -16.70 5.40
N VAL A 435 21.43 -15.53 5.59
CA VAL A 435 20.86 -14.37 6.26
C VAL A 435 20.55 -13.31 5.21
N VAL A 436 19.32 -12.79 5.23
CA VAL A 436 18.87 -11.72 4.33
C VAL A 436 18.69 -10.44 5.15
N ILE A 437 19.18 -9.32 4.64
CA ILE A 437 19.10 -8.00 5.28
C ILE A 437 18.33 -7.07 4.34
N GLU A 438 17.27 -6.49 4.90
CA GLU A 438 16.17 -5.79 4.25
C GLU A 438 15.25 -6.66 3.40
N PRO A 439 13.94 -6.68 3.67
CA PRO A 439 12.98 -7.39 2.86
C PRO A 439 12.51 -6.58 1.63
N GLY A 440 12.65 -5.25 1.67
CA GLY A 440 12.01 -4.35 0.72
C GLY A 440 10.50 -4.19 0.96
N PHE A 441 9.82 -3.65 -0.03
CA PHE A 441 8.44 -3.16 0.12
C PHE A 441 7.38 -4.22 -0.13
N PHE A 442 7.54 -4.99 -1.21
CA PHE A 442 6.51 -5.87 -1.76
C PHE A 442 6.88 -7.35 -1.64
N ASP A 443 5.84 -8.18 -1.50
CA ASP A 443 5.89 -9.62 -1.45
C ASP A 443 6.65 -10.24 -2.64
N LEU A 444 6.36 -9.81 -3.87
CA LEU A 444 6.93 -10.42 -5.06
C LEU A 444 8.45 -10.21 -5.21
N LYS A 445 8.99 -9.11 -4.66
CA LYS A 445 10.44 -8.94 -4.59
C LYS A 445 11.07 -9.95 -3.65
N GLY A 446 10.48 -10.13 -2.46
CA GLY A 446 10.94 -11.14 -1.50
C GLY A 446 10.93 -12.53 -2.11
N GLU A 447 9.87 -12.89 -2.82
CA GLU A 447 9.79 -14.17 -3.55
C GLU A 447 10.84 -14.31 -4.65
N ALA A 448 11.10 -13.26 -5.44
CA ALA A 448 12.14 -13.29 -6.47
C ALA A 448 13.55 -13.46 -5.87
N ILE A 449 13.81 -12.85 -4.72
CA ILE A 449 15.08 -13.01 -3.99
C ILE A 449 15.20 -14.43 -3.42
N ILE A 450 14.12 -15.00 -2.89
CA ILE A 450 14.09 -16.39 -2.41
C ILE A 450 14.43 -17.37 -3.55
N ASP A 451 13.86 -17.16 -4.73
CA ASP A 451 14.19 -17.96 -5.92
C ASP A 451 15.67 -17.82 -6.28
N TRP A 452 16.18 -16.58 -6.34
CA TRP A 452 17.59 -16.33 -6.63
C TRP A 452 18.51 -17.04 -5.63
N ILE A 453 18.19 -17.00 -4.33
CA ILE A 453 18.93 -17.72 -3.28
C ILE A 453 18.90 -19.22 -3.56
N SER A 454 17.72 -19.79 -3.86
CA SER A 454 17.58 -21.22 -4.13
C SER A 454 18.38 -21.67 -5.36
N GLU A 455 18.52 -20.82 -6.37
CA GLU A 455 19.26 -21.11 -7.60
C GLU A 455 20.78 -20.97 -7.44
N ASN A 456 21.23 -19.97 -6.66
CA ASN A 456 22.65 -19.58 -6.60
C ASN A 456 23.37 -20.04 -5.33
N ILE A 457 22.63 -20.33 -4.27
CA ILE A 457 23.15 -20.85 -2.99
C ILE A 457 22.36 -22.13 -2.63
N PRO A 458 22.45 -23.18 -3.46
CA PRO A 458 21.64 -24.39 -3.28
C PRO A 458 21.94 -25.08 -1.95
N ASP A 459 20.96 -25.85 -1.46
CA ASP A 459 21.01 -26.65 -0.23
C ASP A 459 21.08 -25.89 1.10
N LYS A 460 21.20 -24.55 1.07
CA LYS A 460 21.22 -23.72 2.28
C LYS A 460 19.85 -23.08 2.54
N PRO A 461 19.21 -23.32 3.71
CA PRO A 461 17.94 -22.69 4.03
C PRO A 461 18.13 -21.20 4.32
N ILE A 462 17.10 -20.40 4.05
CA ILE A 462 17.02 -19.04 4.56
C ILE A 462 16.69 -19.12 6.05
N THR A 463 17.64 -18.71 6.89
CA THR A 463 17.55 -18.85 8.34
C THR A 463 16.99 -17.61 9.01
N HIS A 464 17.37 -16.43 8.51
CA HIS A 464 16.99 -15.15 9.09
C HIS A 464 16.68 -14.12 8.01
N ILE A 465 15.71 -13.26 8.30
CA ILE A 465 15.44 -12.00 7.61
C ILE A 465 15.55 -10.89 8.65
N ILE A 466 16.30 -9.84 8.34
CA ILE A 466 16.48 -8.68 9.22
C ILE A 466 15.82 -7.47 8.54
N ALA A 467 14.85 -6.84 9.20
CA ALA A 467 14.34 -5.53 8.79
C ALA A 467 15.05 -4.46 9.61
N THR A 468 15.65 -3.44 8.96
CA THR A 468 16.41 -2.43 9.72
C THR A 468 15.52 -1.56 10.60
N HIS A 469 14.29 -1.31 10.16
CA HIS A 469 13.26 -0.58 10.90
C HIS A 469 11.87 -0.84 10.28
N ALA A 470 10.82 -0.36 10.94
CA ALA A 470 9.42 -0.64 10.62
C ALA A 470 8.81 0.24 9.53
N HIS A 471 9.54 1.21 8.95
CA HIS A 471 9.02 1.94 7.80
C HIS A 471 8.66 0.96 6.70
N MET A 472 7.56 1.25 6.01
CA MET A 472 6.89 0.30 5.14
C MET A 472 7.80 -0.25 4.02
N ASP A 473 8.75 0.54 3.53
CA ASP A 473 9.75 0.11 2.57
C ASP A 473 10.82 -0.85 3.11
N HIS A 474 10.96 -0.93 4.42
CA HIS A 474 11.90 -1.81 5.13
C HIS A 474 11.18 -2.95 5.86
N GLY A 475 9.87 -2.85 6.06
CA GLY A 475 9.07 -3.85 6.77
C GLY A 475 8.04 -4.60 5.92
N GLY A 476 7.62 -4.06 4.76
CA GLY A 476 6.48 -4.60 3.99
C GLY A 476 6.71 -6.01 3.42
N GLY A 477 7.94 -6.31 2.98
CA GLY A 477 8.28 -7.56 2.31
C GLY A 477 8.66 -8.73 3.23
N VAL A 478 8.49 -8.64 4.56
CA VAL A 478 9.00 -9.68 5.49
C VAL A 478 8.29 -11.03 5.35
N ARG A 479 7.01 -11.01 4.98
CA ARG A 479 6.12 -12.18 5.03
C ARG A 479 6.58 -13.34 4.12
N PRO A 480 7.02 -13.11 2.86
CA PRO A 480 7.63 -14.16 2.03
C PRO A 480 8.77 -14.92 2.69
N TYR A 481 9.69 -14.24 3.37
CA TYR A 481 10.84 -14.89 4.01
C TYR A 481 10.43 -15.77 5.20
N VAL A 482 9.44 -15.32 5.97
CA VAL A 482 8.86 -16.12 7.07
C VAL A 482 8.17 -17.37 6.52
N ALA A 483 7.43 -17.25 5.41
CA ALA A 483 6.84 -18.38 4.71
C ALA A 483 7.91 -19.38 4.23
N ALA A 484 9.08 -18.88 3.81
CA ALA A 484 10.20 -19.69 3.33
C ALA A 484 11.00 -20.40 4.43
N GLY A 485 10.86 -20.03 5.70
CA GLY A 485 11.69 -20.64 6.76
C GLY A 485 12.25 -19.68 7.79
N ALA A 486 12.38 -18.41 7.43
CA ALA A 486 13.21 -17.46 8.15
C ALA A 486 12.60 -17.04 9.49
N LYS A 487 13.48 -16.80 10.47
CA LYS A 487 13.16 -16.02 11.66
C LYS A 487 13.32 -14.54 11.34
N LEU A 488 12.40 -13.71 11.81
CA LEU A 488 12.48 -12.26 11.63
C LEU A 488 13.26 -11.66 12.80
N ILE A 489 14.33 -10.93 12.52
CA ILE A 489 15.07 -10.14 13.52
C ILE A 489 14.75 -8.67 13.34
N VAL A 490 14.36 -8.02 14.43
CA VAL A 490 14.02 -6.58 14.49
C VAL A 490 14.47 -6.00 15.83
N HIS A 491 14.51 -4.68 15.95
CA HIS A 491 14.64 -4.03 17.25
C HIS A 491 13.43 -4.35 18.16
N GLU A 492 13.65 -4.42 19.48
CA GLU A 492 12.59 -4.79 20.43
C GLU A 492 11.35 -3.89 20.36
N ASN A 493 11.53 -2.60 20.07
CA ASN A 493 10.44 -1.63 19.89
C ASN A 493 9.50 -1.98 18.72
N ALA A 494 9.97 -2.70 17.71
CA ALA A 494 9.16 -3.11 16.55
C ALA A 494 8.51 -4.48 16.71
N LYS A 495 8.77 -5.20 17.81
CA LYS A 495 8.29 -6.57 18.00
C LYS A 495 6.78 -6.69 17.83
N GLU A 496 6.01 -5.89 18.56
CA GLU A 496 4.55 -5.96 18.52
C GLU A 496 4.01 -5.63 17.12
N PHE A 497 4.59 -4.63 16.46
CA PHE A 497 4.24 -4.26 15.09
C PHE A 497 4.45 -5.43 14.13
N PHE A 498 5.63 -6.04 14.12
CA PHE A 498 5.90 -7.16 13.21
C PHE A 498 5.15 -8.44 13.59
N GLU A 499 4.86 -8.69 14.87
CA GLU A 499 3.95 -9.77 15.27
C GLU A 499 2.55 -9.56 14.67
N LYS A 500 2.04 -8.31 14.62
CA LYS A 500 0.78 -7.98 13.92
C LYS A 500 0.90 -8.20 12.40
N VAL A 501 1.99 -7.75 11.76
CA VAL A 501 2.22 -7.96 10.31
C VAL A 501 2.25 -9.44 9.95
N LEU A 502 2.91 -10.27 10.76
CA LEU A 502 3.00 -11.71 10.50
C LEU A 502 1.69 -12.46 10.80
N SER A 503 0.90 -11.96 11.76
CA SER A 503 -0.37 -12.59 12.18
C SER A 503 -1.62 -12.00 11.54
N ARG A 504 -1.50 -11.03 10.62
CA ARG A 504 -2.65 -10.45 9.90
C ARG A 504 -3.49 -11.56 9.24
N PRO A 505 -4.82 -11.40 9.13
CA PRO A 505 -5.66 -12.35 8.42
C PRO A 505 -5.19 -12.55 6.97
N ALA A 506 -5.38 -13.77 6.45
CA ALA A 506 -5.07 -14.08 5.06
C ALA A 506 -5.86 -13.18 4.12
N SER A 507 -5.17 -12.58 3.15
CA SER A 507 -5.80 -11.64 2.23
C SER A 507 -6.78 -12.35 1.29
N LYS A 508 -7.94 -11.74 1.07
CA LYS A 508 -8.91 -12.11 0.03
C LYS A 508 -8.69 -11.33 -1.27
N ILE A 509 -7.98 -10.21 -1.21
CA ILE A 509 -7.75 -9.32 -2.34
C ILE A 509 -6.48 -9.70 -3.10
N LEU A 510 -5.38 -9.91 -2.38
CA LEU A 510 -4.06 -10.19 -2.93
C LEU A 510 -3.25 -11.09 -1.97
N PRO A 511 -3.46 -12.43 -2.00
CA PRO A 511 -2.76 -13.37 -1.11
C PRO A 511 -1.25 -13.41 -1.40
N ASP A 512 -0.42 -13.26 -0.37
CA ASP A 512 1.05 -13.39 -0.46
C ASP A 512 1.55 -14.82 -0.16
N ALA A 513 2.86 -15.03 -0.18
CA ALA A 513 3.46 -16.34 0.09
C ALA A 513 3.12 -16.90 1.49
N LEU A 514 2.95 -16.08 2.52
CA LEU A 514 2.60 -16.55 3.87
C LEU A 514 1.10 -16.87 3.98
N ASP A 515 0.26 -16.17 3.21
CA ASP A 515 -1.16 -16.52 3.06
C ASP A 515 -1.32 -17.87 2.34
N ARG A 516 -0.50 -18.13 1.31
CA ARG A 516 -0.50 -19.38 0.54
C ARG A 516 0.14 -20.55 1.29
N ASN A 517 1.19 -20.30 2.08
CA ASN A 517 1.91 -21.28 2.88
C ASN A 517 2.00 -20.84 4.35
N PRO A 518 0.91 -20.99 5.14
CA PRO A 518 0.88 -20.49 6.52
C PRO A 518 1.94 -21.13 7.39
N ARG A 519 2.71 -20.28 8.08
CA ARG A 519 3.73 -20.66 9.05
C ARG A 519 3.68 -19.73 10.24
N GLN A 520 3.87 -20.27 11.44
CA GLN A 520 4.01 -19.42 12.61
C GLN A 520 5.33 -18.64 12.51
N GLY A 521 5.24 -17.33 12.40
CA GLY A 521 6.42 -16.46 12.41
C GLY A 521 7.08 -16.45 13.79
N GLU A 522 8.42 -16.48 13.80
CA GLU A 522 9.23 -16.26 15.00
C GLU A 522 9.92 -14.90 14.88
N VAL A 523 9.62 -14.00 15.82
CA VAL A 523 10.26 -12.69 15.92
C VAL A 523 11.32 -12.74 17.02
N LEU A 524 12.58 -12.61 16.60
CA LEU A 524 13.74 -12.41 17.46
C LEU A 524 13.99 -10.91 17.63
N VAL A 525 14.33 -10.49 18.84
CA VAL A 525 14.53 -9.08 19.14
C VAL A 525 15.99 -8.77 19.43
N VAL A 526 16.44 -7.64 18.91
CA VAL A 526 17.64 -6.94 19.37
C VAL A 526 17.21 -5.96 20.45
N SER A 527 17.76 -6.11 21.66
CA SER A 527 17.49 -5.16 22.75
C SER A 527 18.10 -3.80 22.45
N ALA A 528 17.61 -2.74 23.07
CA ALA A 528 18.16 -1.39 22.90
C ALA A 528 19.63 -1.26 23.38
N ASP A 529 20.07 -2.13 24.30
CA ASP A 529 21.37 -2.00 24.97
C ASP A 529 22.42 -3.01 24.49
N GLU A 530 22.01 -4.15 23.92
CA GLU A 530 22.91 -5.25 23.56
C GLU A 530 22.72 -5.68 22.09
N PRO A 531 23.83 -5.80 21.33
CA PRO A 531 23.81 -6.38 19.98
C PRO A 531 23.42 -7.85 19.99
N LEU A 532 22.83 -8.31 18.89
CA LEU A 532 22.51 -9.72 18.66
C LEU A 532 23.43 -10.31 17.60
N GLU A 533 24.12 -11.40 17.92
CA GLU A 533 24.96 -12.13 16.97
C GLU A 533 24.23 -13.37 16.41
N ILE A 534 24.27 -13.49 15.08
CA ILE A 534 23.99 -14.73 14.34
C ILE A 534 25.34 -15.39 14.05
N SER A 535 25.76 -16.28 14.96
CA SER A 535 27.07 -16.91 14.89
C SER A 535 27.24 -17.79 13.65
N ASP A 536 28.42 -17.68 13.04
CA ASP A 536 28.88 -18.53 11.94
C ASP A 536 30.41 -18.60 11.96
N GLU A 537 30.98 -19.72 11.51
CA GLU A 537 32.44 -19.90 11.50
C GLU A 537 33.15 -19.05 10.45
N ILE A 538 32.44 -18.66 9.38
CA ILE A 538 32.99 -17.95 8.23
C ILE A 538 32.52 -16.49 8.23
N ARG A 539 31.21 -16.26 8.36
CA ARG A 539 30.55 -14.95 8.19
C ARG A 539 29.58 -14.64 9.33
N PRO A 540 30.08 -14.41 10.56
CA PRO A 540 29.22 -14.00 11.67
C PRO A 540 28.55 -12.66 11.33
N VAL A 541 27.24 -12.59 11.56
CA VAL A 541 26.43 -11.39 11.34
C VAL A 541 26.03 -10.83 12.70
N VAL A 542 26.31 -9.55 12.96
CA VAL A 542 25.96 -8.89 14.22
C VAL A 542 25.00 -7.74 13.95
N VAL A 543 23.89 -7.69 14.68
CA VAL A 543 22.85 -6.66 14.58
C VAL A 543 22.95 -5.74 15.78
N TYR A 544 23.17 -4.45 15.53
CA TYR A 544 23.39 -3.41 16.54
C TYR A 544 22.18 -2.48 16.61
N PRO A 545 21.61 -2.23 17.80
CA PRO A 545 20.62 -1.17 17.97
C PRO A 545 21.28 0.20 17.79
N VAL A 546 20.57 1.16 17.20
CA VAL A 546 21.10 2.51 16.98
C VAL A 546 20.13 3.57 17.48
N GLU A 547 20.54 4.35 18.48
CA GLU A 547 19.80 5.54 18.88
C GLU A 547 19.96 6.64 17.83
N ASN A 548 18.84 7.15 17.29
CA ASN A 548 18.86 8.08 16.17
C ASN A 548 17.57 8.94 16.10
N GLY A 549 17.57 9.94 15.22
CA GLY A 549 16.43 10.84 14.97
C GLY A 549 15.43 10.37 13.90
N HIS A 550 15.67 9.26 13.21
CA HIS A 550 14.82 8.70 12.13
C HIS A 550 13.68 7.83 12.69
N THR A 551 14.00 6.76 13.42
CA THR A 551 13.02 5.90 14.12
C THR A 551 13.56 5.36 15.45
N THR A 552 12.69 4.85 16.30
CA THR A 552 13.08 4.26 17.60
C THR A 552 13.40 2.78 17.56
N ASP A 553 13.30 2.15 16.39
CA ASP A 553 13.49 0.72 16.18
C ASP A 553 14.60 0.41 15.18
N MET A 554 15.49 1.38 14.96
CA MET A 554 16.57 1.26 13.99
C MET A 554 17.65 0.28 14.45
N VAL A 555 18.08 -0.57 13.52
CA VAL A 555 19.29 -1.39 13.65
C VAL A 555 20.24 -1.21 12.46
N MET A 556 21.53 -1.43 12.70
CA MET A 556 22.55 -1.62 11.66
C MET A 556 23.14 -3.02 11.75
N ILE A 557 23.60 -3.56 10.63
CA ILE A 557 24.01 -4.97 10.52
C ILE A 557 25.46 -5.05 10.02
N MET A 558 26.32 -5.70 10.79
CA MET A 558 27.72 -5.93 10.44
C MET A 558 27.93 -7.37 9.99
N VAL A 559 28.50 -7.56 8.80
CA VAL A 559 29.12 -8.83 8.40
C VAL A 559 30.57 -8.77 8.86
N ALA A 560 30.87 -9.37 10.02
CA ALA A 560 32.01 -8.93 10.83
C ALA A 560 33.38 -9.24 10.23
N ASN A 561 33.55 -10.42 9.61
CA ASN A 561 34.84 -10.80 9.02
C ASN A 561 35.11 -10.08 7.70
N GLU A 562 34.06 -9.83 6.91
CA GLU A 562 34.09 -9.09 5.65
C GLU A 562 34.08 -7.56 5.84
N LYS A 563 33.85 -7.10 7.08
CA LYS A 563 33.83 -5.68 7.45
C LYS A 563 32.86 -4.83 6.64
N VAL A 564 31.71 -5.43 6.33
CA VAL A 564 30.61 -4.79 5.60
C VAL A 564 29.54 -4.37 6.59
N LEU A 565 29.27 -3.06 6.68
CA LEU A 565 28.20 -2.52 7.51
C LEU A 565 27.02 -2.06 6.65
N TYR A 566 25.88 -2.71 6.84
CA TYR A 566 24.59 -2.32 6.31
C TYR A 566 23.88 -1.40 7.29
N SER A 567 23.52 -0.19 6.86
CA SER A 567 23.07 0.88 7.77
C SER A 567 21.67 1.43 7.49
N GLY A 568 20.89 0.73 6.64
CA GLY A 568 19.52 1.11 6.28
C GLY A 568 19.43 2.59 5.89
N ASP A 569 18.50 3.31 6.51
CA ASP A 569 18.23 4.73 6.25
C ASP A 569 19.11 5.73 7.02
N LEU A 570 19.91 5.27 7.99
CA LEU A 570 20.93 6.12 8.59
C LEU A 570 22.01 6.48 7.56
N TYR A 571 22.20 5.58 6.60
CA TYR A 571 23.06 5.82 5.46
C TYR A 571 22.45 6.85 4.51
N VAL A 572 23.00 8.06 4.55
CA VAL A 572 22.61 9.08 3.57
C VAL A 572 23.25 8.75 2.23
N GLY A 573 22.51 8.03 1.39
CA GLY A 573 22.90 7.68 0.03
C GLY A 573 23.24 8.88 -0.88
N ALA A 574 23.14 10.13 -0.42
CA ALA A 574 23.73 11.28 -1.10
C ALA A 574 25.25 11.11 -1.30
N LEU A 575 25.98 10.54 -0.33
CA LEU A 575 27.41 10.25 -0.49
C LEU A 575 27.64 9.21 -1.61
N ALA A 576 26.90 8.11 -1.58
CA ALA A 576 26.91 7.08 -2.62
C ALA A 576 26.50 7.61 -4.01
N ARG A 577 25.63 8.62 -4.08
CA ARG A 577 25.19 9.28 -5.32
C ARG A 577 26.23 10.24 -5.89
N TYR A 578 27.13 10.79 -5.09
CA TYR A 578 28.26 11.57 -5.62
C TYR A 578 29.25 10.65 -6.33
N ALA A 579 29.79 11.13 -7.45
CA ALA A 579 30.93 10.47 -8.10
C ALA A 579 32.08 10.36 -7.09
N PRO A 580 32.91 9.30 -7.12
CA PRO A 580 33.97 9.10 -6.12
C PRO A 580 34.86 10.32 -5.89
N ALA A 581 35.19 11.07 -6.95
CA ALA A 581 35.99 12.29 -6.86
C ALA A 581 35.32 13.44 -6.06
N ALA A 582 33.99 13.49 -6.03
CA ALA A 582 33.21 14.50 -5.31
C ALA A 582 32.90 14.09 -3.85
N ARG A 583 33.14 12.83 -3.47
CA ARG A 583 32.95 12.32 -2.09
C ARG A 583 33.98 12.89 -1.09
N ARG A 584 35.07 13.49 -1.60
CA ARG A 584 36.18 14.05 -0.80
C ARG A 584 35.93 15.47 -0.29
N ILE A 585 34.80 16.08 -0.63
CA ILE A 585 34.45 17.44 -0.22
C ILE A 585 33.45 17.36 0.92
N SER A 586 33.86 17.70 2.14
CA SER A 586 32.96 17.76 3.28
C SER A 586 31.94 18.89 3.09
N PRO A 587 30.64 18.65 3.34
CA PRO A 587 29.63 19.70 3.32
C PRO A 587 29.81 20.67 4.49
N ALA A 588 29.28 21.89 4.36
CA ALA A 588 29.33 22.89 5.43
C ALA A 588 28.60 22.45 6.71
N LYS A 589 27.61 21.56 6.58
CA LYS A 589 26.88 20.92 7.68
C LYS A 589 26.57 19.48 7.28
N GLN A 590 26.92 18.53 8.14
CA GLN A 590 26.57 17.13 7.93
C GLN A 590 25.09 16.87 8.20
N PRO A 591 24.44 15.96 7.46
CA PRO A 591 23.12 15.45 7.84
C PRO A 591 23.17 14.75 9.19
N THR A 592 22.14 14.91 10.01
CA THR A 592 22.05 14.30 11.35
C THR A 592 22.22 12.78 11.30
N SER A 593 21.51 12.09 10.42
CA SER A 593 21.61 10.62 10.30
C SER A 593 23.02 10.11 9.96
N THR A 594 23.81 10.91 9.23
CA THR A 594 25.22 10.58 8.94
C THR A 594 26.10 10.72 10.19
N ILE A 595 25.85 11.74 11.01
CA ILE A 595 26.52 11.91 12.32
C ILE A 595 26.17 10.74 13.23
N GLU A 596 24.89 10.37 13.31
CA GLU A 596 24.42 9.28 14.17
C GLU A 596 25.00 7.93 13.77
N LEU A 597 25.10 7.65 12.47
CA LEU A 597 25.79 6.47 11.96
C LEU A 597 27.27 6.47 12.39
N TYR A 598 27.97 7.60 12.24
CA TYR A 598 29.38 7.71 12.65
C TYR A 598 29.54 7.49 14.16
N ASP A 599 28.71 8.12 14.98
CA ASP A 599 28.74 7.98 16.43
C ASP A 599 28.45 6.53 16.86
N ALA A 600 27.52 5.84 16.20
CA ALA A 600 27.23 4.43 16.44
C ALA A 600 28.43 3.54 16.10
N ILE A 601 29.11 3.77 14.97
CA ILE A 601 30.34 3.05 14.59
C ILE A 601 31.43 3.22 15.67
N GLN A 602 31.60 4.43 16.20
CA GLN A 602 32.57 4.71 17.26
C GLN A 602 32.17 4.08 18.60
N LEU A 603 30.89 4.14 18.96
CA LEU A 603 30.34 3.57 20.19
C LEU A 603 30.64 2.07 20.28
N TYR A 604 30.36 1.35 19.20
CA TYR A 604 30.57 -0.11 19.13
C TYR A 604 31.99 -0.50 18.70
N GLN A 605 32.86 0.47 18.41
CA GLN A 605 34.24 0.27 17.98
C GLN A 605 34.34 -0.67 16.76
N LEU A 606 33.47 -0.45 15.78
CA LEU A 606 33.39 -1.32 14.60
C LEU A 606 34.57 -1.11 13.65
N ASP A 607 35.18 -2.20 13.20
CA ASP A 607 36.19 -2.21 12.14
C ASP A 607 35.50 -2.32 10.77
N VAL A 608 35.05 -1.18 10.23
CA VAL A 608 34.27 -1.11 8.98
C VAL A 608 35.19 -0.77 7.80
N GLU A 609 35.06 -1.51 6.69
CA GLU A 609 35.75 -1.19 5.43
C GLU A 609 34.77 -0.75 4.33
N THR A 610 33.59 -1.38 4.27
CA THR A 610 32.56 -1.11 3.27
C THR A 610 31.24 -0.72 3.96
N LEU A 611 30.67 0.41 3.56
CA LEU A 611 29.32 0.85 3.95
C LEU A 611 28.32 0.58 2.83
N VAL A 612 27.17 0.04 3.22
CA VAL A 612 26.01 -0.23 2.38
C VAL A 612 24.79 0.44 2.99
N GLY A 613 23.93 1.02 2.15
CA GLY A 613 22.65 1.58 2.56
C GLY A 613 21.49 1.03 1.75
N SER A 614 20.28 1.25 2.26
CA SER A 614 19.02 0.79 1.66
C SER A 614 18.76 1.35 0.27
N HIS A 615 19.10 2.62 0.03
CA HIS A 615 18.68 3.35 -1.16
C HIS A 615 19.79 3.58 -2.21
N SER A 616 20.81 2.72 -2.27
CA SER A 616 21.84 2.82 -3.32
C SER A 616 22.50 1.50 -3.68
N LYS A 617 22.66 1.24 -4.98
CA LYS A 617 23.53 0.18 -5.48
C LYS A 617 25.01 0.40 -5.20
N ASN A 618 25.39 1.64 -4.96
CA ASN A 618 26.79 2.01 -4.80
C ASN A 618 27.18 1.83 -3.34
N VAL A 619 28.21 1.03 -3.11
CA VAL A 619 28.89 0.96 -1.83
C VAL A 619 29.82 2.16 -1.62
N VAL A 620 30.15 2.46 -0.37
CA VAL A 620 31.12 3.50 0.00
C VAL A 620 32.20 2.89 0.88
N LYS A 621 33.46 3.23 0.62
CA LYS A 621 34.55 2.83 1.52
C LYS A 621 34.52 3.68 2.78
N TYR A 622 34.78 3.07 3.93
CA TYR A 622 34.71 3.77 5.22
C TYR A 622 35.64 4.99 5.27
N GLU A 623 36.83 4.92 4.65
CA GLU A 623 37.72 6.09 4.51
C GLU A 623 37.07 7.27 3.78
N GLU A 624 36.28 7.03 2.73
CA GLU A 624 35.54 8.10 2.02
C GLU A 624 34.47 8.72 2.93
N PHE A 625 33.86 7.91 3.79
CA PHE A 625 32.89 8.37 4.78
C PHE A 625 33.57 9.19 5.89
N GLU A 626 34.72 8.78 6.42
CA GLU A 626 35.48 9.57 7.39
C GLU A 626 35.93 10.92 6.82
N GLN A 627 36.41 10.93 5.58
CA GLN A 627 36.74 12.16 4.86
C GLN A 627 35.49 13.05 4.67
N PHE A 628 34.36 12.45 4.31
CA PHE A 628 33.09 13.16 4.22
C PHE A 628 32.75 13.82 5.55
N MET A 629 32.92 13.11 6.67
CA MET A 629 32.74 13.61 8.04
C MET A 629 33.76 14.65 8.49
N GLY A 630 34.83 14.88 7.72
CA GLY A 630 35.88 15.86 8.01
C GLY A 630 36.88 15.40 9.07
N LYS A 631 37.13 14.09 9.13
CA LYS A 631 38.07 13.46 10.08
C LYS A 631 39.41 13.12 9.44
#